data_AF-A0AAV0IXE1-F1
#
_entry.id   AF-A0AAV0IXE1-F1
#
_cell.length_a   1.000
_cell.length_b   1.000
_cell.length_c   1.000
_cell.angle_alpha   90.00
_cell.angle_beta   90.00
_cell.angle_gamma   90.00
#
_symmetry.space_group_name_H-M   'P 1'
#
loop_
_entity.id
_entity.type
_entity.pdbx_description
1 polymer ?
#
loop_
_entity_poly.entity_id
_entity_poly.type
_entity_poly.pdbx_seq_one_letter_code
_entity_poly.pdbx_strand_id
1 'polypeptide(L)'
;MFLTCLLGTTLFVDRSGDRAQVWPLQFLGDTRRVRKYSWGSATLAYLYRQLGMASRADCKGMGGCLTLLQSWIYEYFPCLRDQKLGTRGVVCGEPFAKKWEGELMNERLDHYHRVLDNMTDEFVFWCPFGLRPGEMVSRSLYSGVIRCMSVEEMYDPSRCLRQFGYVQTIPSDPLPPVDVCRSANVKMYSLSYGPGLSELWKAPHCHSVQLDSISRPVQKPEDIGLQGLLKEYDEATP
;
A
#
# COMPACT_ATOMS: atom_id res chain seq x y z
N MET A 1 -2.30 16.75 -19.77
CA MET A 1 -1.40 17.43 -18.82
C MET A 1 -1.64 17.03 -17.36
N PHE A 2 -2.88 16.83 -16.90
CA PHE A 2 -3.17 16.38 -15.53
C PHE A 2 -2.70 14.93 -15.24
N LEU A 3 -3.08 13.96 -16.08
CA LEU A 3 -2.71 12.55 -15.90
C LEU A 3 -1.19 12.31 -15.93
N THR A 4 -0.48 12.99 -16.84
CA THR A 4 0.99 12.96 -16.92
C THR A 4 1.64 13.43 -15.63
N CYS A 5 1.11 14.51 -15.04
CA CYS A 5 1.62 15.05 -13.78
C CYS A 5 1.36 14.04 -12.66
N LEU A 6 0.12 13.59 -12.48
CA LEU A 6 -0.27 12.62 -11.45
C LEU A 6 0.59 11.33 -11.49
N LEU A 7 0.82 10.77 -12.68
CA LEU A 7 1.63 9.56 -12.81
C LEU A 7 3.11 9.81 -12.46
N GLY A 8 3.70 10.90 -12.94
CA GLY A 8 5.12 11.19 -12.76
C GLY A 8 5.50 11.83 -11.43
N THR A 9 4.58 12.55 -10.78
CA THR A 9 4.84 13.31 -9.54
C THR A 9 4.15 12.71 -8.31
N THR A 10 3.20 11.79 -8.49
CA THR A 10 2.51 11.15 -7.36
C THR A 10 2.69 9.64 -7.40
N LEU A 11 2.38 8.94 -8.49
CA LEU A 11 2.36 7.46 -8.47
C LEU A 11 3.74 6.82 -8.64
N PHE A 12 4.60 7.38 -9.49
CA PHE A 12 5.88 6.80 -9.91
C PHE A 12 7.06 7.76 -9.70
N VAL A 13 7.07 8.44 -8.55
CA VAL A 13 8.17 9.36 -8.19
C VAL A 13 9.49 8.61 -8.10
N ASP A 14 10.57 9.19 -8.63
CA ASP A 14 11.93 8.67 -8.51
C ASP A 14 12.77 9.49 -7.53
N ARG A 15 13.86 8.89 -7.06
CA ARG A 15 14.87 9.47 -6.17
C ARG A 15 15.84 10.41 -6.88
N SER A 16 15.81 10.52 -8.21
CA SER A 16 16.82 11.25 -8.98
C SER A 16 16.71 12.78 -8.87
N GLY A 17 15.61 13.31 -8.30
CA GLY A 17 15.38 14.76 -8.22
C GLY A 17 15.16 15.44 -9.57
N ASP A 18 15.26 14.70 -10.68
CA ASP A 18 14.98 15.20 -12.02
C ASP A 18 13.52 14.92 -12.39
N ARG A 19 12.92 15.89 -13.09
CA ARG A 19 11.48 16.03 -13.29
C ARG A 19 10.90 14.78 -13.96
N ALA A 20 9.94 14.15 -13.28
CA ALA A 20 9.00 13.13 -13.76
C ALA A 20 9.61 12.08 -14.71
N GLN A 21 9.73 10.83 -14.25
CA GLN A 21 10.10 9.70 -15.12
C GLN A 21 9.29 9.79 -16.43
N VAL A 22 9.98 9.77 -17.58
CA VAL A 22 9.39 10.05 -18.91
C VAL A 22 8.57 8.86 -19.42
N TRP A 23 8.82 7.66 -18.91
CA TRP A 23 8.20 6.43 -19.40
C TRP A 23 6.67 6.34 -19.22
N PRO A 24 5.97 6.94 -18.23
CA PRO A 24 4.51 6.94 -18.19
C PRO A 24 3.89 7.64 -19.40
N LEU A 25 4.62 8.53 -20.09
CA LEU A 25 4.16 9.21 -21.30
C LEU A 25 3.82 8.23 -22.42
N GLN A 26 4.56 7.12 -22.54
CA GLN A 26 4.30 6.12 -23.58
C GLN A 26 2.95 5.42 -23.41
N PHE A 27 2.44 5.32 -22.17
CA PHE A 27 1.13 4.75 -21.87
C PHE A 27 -0.01 5.75 -22.03
N LEU A 28 0.31 7.05 -21.97
CA LEU A 28 -0.66 8.14 -22.08
C LEU A 28 -0.90 8.61 -23.52
N GLY A 29 -0.14 8.10 -24.49
CA GLY A 29 -0.30 8.43 -25.92
C GLY A 29 -1.65 7.99 -26.51
N ASP A 30 -2.27 6.94 -25.97
CA ASP A 30 -3.63 6.50 -26.32
C ASP A 30 -4.54 6.49 -25.08
N THR A 31 -5.28 7.59 -24.91
CA THR A 31 -6.21 7.79 -23.77
C THR A 31 -7.31 6.74 -23.70
N ARG A 32 -7.65 6.05 -24.82
CA ARG A 32 -8.63 4.95 -24.81
C ARG A 32 -8.08 3.68 -24.16
N ARG A 33 -6.76 3.50 -24.19
CA ARG A 33 -6.06 2.38 -23.54
C ARG A 33 -5.70 2.69 -22.09
N VAL A 34 -5.43 3.95 -21.76
CA VAL A 34 -5.11 4.40 -20.39
C VAL A 34 -6.10 3.86 -19.36
N ARG A 35 -7.40 3.92 -19.63
CA ARG A 35 -8.44 3.41 -18.71
C ARG A 35 -8.47 1.89 -18.54
N LYS A 36 -7.80 1.13 -19.41
CA LYS A 36 -7.77 -0.34 -19.38
C LYS A 36 -6.62 -0.88 -18.54
N TYR A 37 -5.64 -0.04 -18.18
CA TYR A 37 -4.52 -0.45 -17.36
C TYR A 37 -4.90 -0.48 -15.89
N SER A 38 -4.40 -1.48 -15.15
CA SER A 38 -4.52 -1.54 -13.70
C SER A 38 -3.48 -0.61 -13.05
N TRP A 39 -3.78 0.69 -13.04
CA TRP A 39 -2.91 1.70 -12.41
C TRP A 39 -2.65 1.38 -10.94
N GLY A 40 -3.66 0.90 -10.21
CA GLY A 40 -3.50 0.48 -8.81
C GLY A 40 -2.45 -0.61 -8.63
N SER A 41 -2.50 -1.68 -9.45
CA SER A 41 -1.51 -2.76 -9.39
C SER A 41 -0.11 -2.29 -9.79
N ALA A 42 -0.01 -1.44 -10.82
CA ALA A 42 1.28 -0.89 -11.23
C ALA A 42 1.89 0.02 -10.14
N THR A 43 1.08 0.90 -9.55
CA THR A 43 1.50 1.75 -8.42
C THR A 43 1.93 0.91 -7.23
N LEU A 44 1.19 -0.15 -6.89
CA LEU A 44 1.53 -1.04 -5.77
C LEU A 44 2.84 -1.80 -6.03
N ALA A 45 3.04 -2.34 -7.24
CA ALA A 45 4.28 -3.03 -7.62
C ALA A 45 5.48 -2.09 -7.50
N TYR A 46 5.35 -0.86 -7.99
CA TYR A 46 6.41 0.13 -7.88
C TYR A 46 6.66 0.54 -6.42
N LEU A 47 5.61 0.75 -5.62
CA LEU A 47 5.74 1.09 -4.20
C LEU A 47 6.44 -0.02 -3.40
N TYR A 48 6.08 -1.30 -3.63
CA TYR A 48 6.73 -2.45 -2.98
C TYR A 48 8.22 -2.51 -3.28
N ARG A 49 8.61 -2.31 -4.54
CA ARG A 49 10.02 -2.21 -4.93
C ARG A 49 10.73 -1.07 -4.22
N GLN A 50 10.11 0.11 -4.13
CA GLN A 50 10.70 1.27 -3.45
C GLN A 50 10.84 1.04 -1.94
N LEU A 51 9.86 0.39 -1.29
CA LEU A 51 9.94 -0.02 0.11
C LEU A 51 11.06 -1.03 0.35
N GLY A 52 11.17 -2.06 -0.50
CA GLY A 52 12.26 -3.04 -0.43
C GLY A 52 13.65 -2.44 -0.67
N MET A 53 13.72 -1.32 -1.39
CA MET A 53 14.95 -0.55 -1.54
C MET A 53 15.22 0.37 -0.34
N ALA A 54 14.19 0.98 0.23
CA ALA A 54 14.27 1.88 1.38
C ALA A 54 14.61 1.16 2.69
N SER A 55 14.26 -0.13 2.83
CA SER A 55 14.63 -0.94 3.99
C SER A 55 16.12 -1.25 4.10
N ARG A 56 16.92 -0.88 3.10
CA ARG A 56 18.36 -1.08 3.08
C ARG A 56 19.11 0.09 3.70
N ALA A 57 20.15 -0.21 4.46
CA ALA A 57 20.94 0.78 5.21
C ALA A 57 21.61 1.86 4.35
N ASP A 58 21.86 1.59 3.06
CA ASP A 58 22.48 2.53 2.12
C ASP A 58 21.50 3.51 1.46
N CYS A 59 20.19 3.34 1.71
CA CYS A 59 19.16 4.13 1.05
C CYS A 59 18.95 5.49 1.73
N LYS A 60 19.07 6.58 0.97
CA LYS A 60 18.92 7.98 1.46
C LYS A 60 17.55 8.61 1.19
N GLY A 61 16.61 7.85 0.63
CA GLY A 61 15.29 8.36 0.27
C GLY A 61 14.48 7.32 -0.48
N MET A 62 13.18 7.57 -0.63
CA MET A 62 12.22 6.62 -1.19
C MET A 62 11.42 7.26 -2.32
N GLY A 63 11.24 6.53 -3.42
CA GLY A 63 10.32 6.91 -4.50
C GLY A 63 8.96 6.23 -4.36
N GLY A 64 8.14 6.35 -5.41
CA GLY A 64 6.81 5.74 -5.49
C GLY A 64 5.70 6.61 -4.90
N CYS A 65 4.54 6.01 -4.67
CA CYS A 65 3.35 6.71 -4.19
C CYS A 65 3.40 6.98 -2.69
N LEU A 66 4.21 7.96 -2.30
CA LEU A 66 4.39 8.35 -0.90
C LEU A 66 3.08 8.86 -0.27
N THR A 67 2.22 9.52 -1.04
CA THR A 67 0.89 9.95 -0.58
C THR A 67 0.02 8.78 -0.15
N LEU A 68 0.07 7.65 -0.88
CA LEU A 68 -0.65 6.43 -0.52
C LEU A 68 -0.09 5.84 0.77
N LEU A 69 1.24 5.74 0.87
CA LEU A 69 1.90 5.22 2.07
C LEU A 69 1.63 6.08 3.30
N GLN A 70 1.75 7.41 3.17
CA GLN A 70 1.48 8.36 4.25
C GLN A 70 0.02 8.28 4.71
N SER A 71 -0.92 8.25 3.76
CA SER A 71 -2.34 8.09 4.08
C SER A 71 -2.60 6.79 4.81
N TRP A 72 -1.96 5.70 4.39
CA TRP A 72 -2.04 4.42 5.08
C TRP A 72 -1.49 4.51 6.50
N ILE A 73 -0.31 5.10 6.69
CA ILE A 73 0.28 5.28 8.03
C ILE A 73 -0.65 6.08 8.94
N TYR A 74 -1.20 7.20 8.47
CA TYR A 74 -2.06 8.06 9.31
C TYR A 74 -3.41 7.44 9.65
N GLU A 75 -3.94 6.54 8.83
CA GLU A 75 -5.15 5.81 9.17
C GLU A 75 -4.89 4.77 10.28
N TYR A 76 -3.77 4.03 10.20
CA TYR A 76 -3.47 2.94 11.14
C TYR A 76 -2.71 3.39 12.39
N PHE A 77 -1.99 4.51 12.34
CA PHE A 77 -1.15 4.99 13.45
C PHE A 77 -1.51 6.44 13.80
N PRO A 78 -2.60 6.67 14.56
CA PRO A 78 -3.03 8.02 14.94
C PRO A 78 -1.98 8.81 15.72
N CYS A 79 -1.01 8.16 16.37
CA CYS A 79 0.09 8.81 17.06
C CYS A 79 1.14 9.44 16.13
N LEU A 80 1.16 9.08 14.85
CA LEU A 80 2.13 9.57 13.87
C LEU A 80 1.59 10.72 13.01
N ARG A 81 0.32 11.12 13.18
CA ARG A 81 -0.32 12.20 12.42
C ARG A 81 -0.53 13.44 13.27
N ASP A 82 -0.57 14.61 12.62
CA ASP A 82 -1.05 15.83 13.27
C ASP A 82 -2.54 15.66 13.64
N GLN A 83 -2.85 15.77 14.94
CA GLN A 83 -4.20 15.66 15.45
C GLN A 83 -5.14 16.74 14.87
N LYS A 84 -4.60 17.87 14.40
CA LYS A 84 -5.38 18.92 13.74
C LYS A 84 -5.89 18.49 12.37
N LEU A 85 -5.19 17.56 11.70
CA LEU A 85 -5.52 17.10 10.33
C LEU A 85 -6.60 15.99 10.29
N GLY A 86 -7.18 15.61 11.44
CA GLY A 86 -8.20 14.55 11.52
C GLY A 86 -9.66 15.01 11.53
N THR A 87 -9.93 16.31 11.54
CA THR A 87 -11.29 16.88 11.68
C THR A 87 -12.05 17.02 10.36
N ARG A 88 -11.37 16.82 9.22
CA ARG A 88 -11.97 16.98 7.90
C ARG A 88 -12.65 15.66 7.50
N GLY A 89 -13.99 15.68 7.48
CA GLY A 89 -14.77 14.56 6.95
C GLY A 89 -14.43 14.28 5.48
N VAL A 90 -14.56 13.01 5.06
CA VAL A 90 -14.35 12.63 3.66
C VAL A 90 -15.46 13.24 2.81
N VAL A 91 -15.10 14.16 1.93
CA VAL A 91 -16.04 14.77 0.98
C VAL A 91 -16.16 13.87 -0.25
N CYS A 92 -17.39 13.56 -0.66
CA CYS A 92 -17.65 12.77 -1.86
C CYS A 92 -17.00 13.41 -3.10
N GLY A 93 -16.25 12.63 -3.86
CA GLY A 93 -15.55 13.08 -5.07
C GLY A 93 -14.14 13.65 -4.84
N GLU A 94 -13.70 13.81 -3.59
CA GLU A 94 -12.33 14.19 -3.29
C GLU A 94 -11.40 12.97 -3.13
N PRO A 95 -10.12 13.08 -3.49
CA PRO A 95 -9.14 12.03 -3.20
C PRO A 95 -9.07 11.77 -1.70
N PHE A 96 -9.13 10.50 -1.30
CA PHE A 96 -9.11 10.11 0.12
C PHE A 96 -7.91 10.71 0.88
N ALA A 97 -6.73 10.72 0.25
CA ALA A 97 -5.51 11.28 0.83
C ALA A 97 -5.61 12.78 1.19
N LYS A 98 -6.56 13.51 0.60
CA LYS A 98 -6.78 14.94 0.87
C LYS A 98 -7.26 15.19 2.30
N LYS A 99 -7.83 14.18 2.96
CA LYS A 99 -8.10 14.20 4.41
C LYS A 99 -6.85 14.59 5.21
N TRP A 100 -5.68 14.20 4.72
CA TRP A 100 -4.38 14.38 5.37
C TRP A 100 -3.56 15.55 4.78
N GLU A 101 -4.19 16.41 3.98
CA GLU A 101 -3.54 17.57 3.40
C GLU A 101 -3.28 18.64 4.48
N GLY A 102 -2.01 18.89 4.77
CA GLY A 102 -1.58 19.84 5.79
C GLY A 102 -0.07 20.05 5.80
N GLU A 103 0.41 20.96 6.65
CA GLU A 103 1.85 21.14 6.85
C GLU A 103 2.44 19.89 7.50
N LEU A 104 3.53 19.38 6.92
CA LEU A 104 4.32 18.34 7.55
C LEU A 104 4.77 18.85 8.91
N MET A 105 4.43 18.10 9.96
CA MET A 105 4.97 18.29 11.31
C MET A 105 6.48 18.45 11.19
N ASN A 106 6.98 19.66 11.47
CA ASN A 106 8.41 19.96 11.45
C ASN A 106 9.08 19.44 12.73
N GLU A 107 8.70 18.23 13.13
CA GLU A 107 9.22 17.53 14.28
C GLU A 107 10.54 16.86 13.90
N ARG A 108 11.47 16.84 14.86
CA ARG A 108 12.76 16.20 14.65
C ARG A 108 12.56 14.71 14.43
N LEU A 109 13.36 14.11 13.55
CA LEU A 109 13.38 12.66 13.28
C LEU A 109 13.41 11.82 14.57
N ASP A 110 14.11 12.30 15.60
CA ASP A 110 14.18 11.67 16.92
C ASP A 110 12.81 11.49 17.60
N HIS A 111 11.85 12.36 17.34
CA HIS A 111 10.49 12.22 17.85
C HIS A 111 9.82 10.96 17.28
N TYR A 112 9.83 10.82 15.96
CA TYR A 112 9.24 9.66 15.28
C TYR A 112 9.92 8.34 15.68
N HIS A 113 11.25 8.33 15.81
CA HIS A 113 11.96 7.14 16.30
C HIS A 113 11.47 6.74 17.69
N ARG A 114 11.35 7.69 18.63
CA ARG A 114 10.82 7.38 19.98
C ARG A 114 9.39 6.89 19.95
N VAL A 115 8.53 7.44 19.09
CA VAL A 115 7.14 6.98 18.97
C VAL A 115 7.10 5.55 18.45
N LEU A 116 7.90 5.23 17.44
CA LEU A 116 8.00 3.88 16.88
C LEU A 116 8.61 2.88 17.87
N ASP A 117 9.66 3.26 18.59
CA ASP A 117 10.35 2.39 19.56
C ASP A 117 9.45 2.05 20.77
N ASN A 118 8.55 2.94 21.16
CA ASN A 118 7.61 2.73 22.27
C ASN A 118 6.21 2.26 21.80
N MET A 119 6.05 1.98 20.50
CA MET A 119 4.74 1.62 19.95
C MET A 119 4.32 0.22 20.39
N THR A 120 3.18 0.16 21.06
CA THR A 120 2.44 -1.08 21.36
C THR A 120 1.26 -1.23 20.40
N ASP A 121 0.61 -2.39 20.46
CA ASP A 121 -0.61 -2.73 19.72
C ASP A 121 -1.81 -1.81 20.04
N GLU A 122 -1.79 -1.16 21.21
CA GLU A 122 -2.82 -0.20 21.64
C GLU A 122 -2.78 1.11 20.83
N PHE A 123 -1.62 1.50 20.32
CA PHE A 123 -1.47 2.70 19.50
C PHE A 123 -1.88 2.50 18.04
N VAL A 124 -2.16 1.25 17.65
CA VAL A 124 -2.54 0.90 16.29
C VAL A 124 -4.06 0.89 16.19
N PHE A 125 -4.59 1.71 15.28
CA PHE A 125 -5.98 1.63 14.91
C PHE A 125 -6.16 0.53 13.86
N TRP A 126 -6.66 -0.62 14.28
CA TRP A 126 -6.73 -1.81 13.44
C TRP A 126 -7.88 -1.84 12.44
N CYS A 127 -8.87 -0.95 12.59
CA CYS A 127 -10.08 -0.90 11.76
C CYS A 127 -10.44 0.51 11.28
N PRO A 128 -9.52 1.22 10.61
CA PRO A 128 -9.81 2.58 10.13
C PRO A 128 -10.91 2.67 9.08
N PHE A 129 -11.26 1.54 8.47
CA PHE A 129 -12.29 1.43 7.45
C PHE A 129 -13.47 0.57 7.91
N GLY A 130 -13.63 0.37 9.23
CA GLY A 130 -14.63 -0.52 9.82
C GLY A 130 -14.26 -2.01 9.74
N LEU A 131 -15.17 -2.87 10.21
CA LEU A 131 -14.96 -4.32 10.34
C LEU A 131 -14.95 -5.07 9.00
N ARG A 132 -15.67 -4.56 8.00
CA ARG A 132 -15.85 -5.22 6.70
C ARG A 132 -15.50 -4.28 5.54
N PRO A 133 -14.26 -3.80 5.48
CA PRO A 133 -13.87 -2.80 4.49
C PRO A 133 -13.91 -3.37 3.05
N GLY A 134 -13.86 -4.69 2.88
CA GLY A 134 -14.04 -5.37 1.59
C GLY A 134 -15.43 -5.17 0.96
N GLU A 135 -16.46 -4.85 1.76
CA GLU A 135 -17.82 -4.58 1.25
C GLU A 135 -17.94 -3.17 0.64
N MET A 136 -17.14 -2.22 1.11
CA MET A 136 -17.18 -0.83 0.65
C MET A 136 -16.50 -0.65 -0.70
N VAL A 137 -15.41 -1.38 -0.95
CA VAL A 137 -14.61 -1.27 -2.17
C VAL A 137 -14.19 -2.67 -2.59
N SER A 138 -14.55 -3.05 -3.82
CA SER A 138 -14.12 -4.30 -4.43
C SER A 138 -12.59 -4.34 -4.51
N ARG A 139 -11.99 -5.41 -3.97
CA ARG A 139 -10.54 -5.63 -3.96
C ARG A 139 -10.22 -6.91 -4.70
N SER A 140 -9.04 -6.94 -5.30
CA SER A 140 -8.54 -8.16 -5.93
C SER A 140 -8.08 -9.15 -4.87
N LEU A 141 -8.51 -10.40 -5.00
CA LEU A 141 -7.98 -11.54 -4.23
C LEU A 141 -6.89 -12.30 -4.99
N TYR A 142 -6.46 -11.78 -6.15
CA TYR A 142 -5.34 -12.33 -6.90
C TYR A 142 -4.11 -12.47 -6.00
N SER A 143 -3.46 -13.64 -6.02
CA SER A 143 -2.17 -13.90 -5.41
C SER A 143 -1.20 -14.32 -6.50
N GLY A 144 -0.13 -13.56 -6.66
CA GLY A 144 0.83 -13.73 -7.75
C GLY A 144 1.58 -12.45 -8.07
N VAL A 145 2.34 -12.48 -9.15
CA VAL A 145 3.18 -11.35 -9.55
C VAL A 145 2.32 -10.20 -10.08
N ILE A 146 2.51 -9.01 -9.53
CA ILE A 146 2.04 -7.74 -10.08
C ILE A 146 3.21 -7.02 -10.77
N ARG A 147 2.92 -6.30 -11.85
CA ARG A 147 3.94 -5.70 -12.70
C ARG A 147 3.72 -4.22 -12.93
N CYS A 148 4.81 -3.48 -12.86
CA CYS A 148 4.94 -2.13 -13.40
C CYS A 148 6.17 -2.08 -14.30
N MET A 149 5.97 -2.19 -15.61
CA MET A 149 7.09 -2.24 -16.57
C MET A 149 8.05 -3.40 -16.30
N SER A 150 9.32 -3.10 -16.03
CA SER A 150 10.35 -4.06 -15.64
C SER A 150 10.33 -4.42 -14.15
N VAL A 151 9.46 -3.77 -13.35
CA VAL A 151 9.30 -4.06 -11.93
C VAL A 151 8.28 -5.16 -11.75
N GLU A 152 8.73 -6.26 -11.18
CA GLU A 152 7.90 -7.41 -10.78
C GLU A 152 7.97 -7.57 -9.27
N GLU A 153 6.81 -7.64 -8.63
CA GLU A 153 6.69 -7.85 -7.19
C GLU A 153 5.60 -8.88 -6.89
N MET A 154 5.82 -9.69 -5.86
CA MET A 154 4.81 -10.63 -5.39
C MET A 154 3.69 -9.87 -4.65
N TYR A 155 2.45 -10.11 -5.06
CA TYR A 155 1.26 -9.66 -4.34
C TYR A 155 0.57 -10.86 -3.71
N ASP A 156 0.32 -10.79 -2.40
CA ASP A 156 -0.25 -11.87 -1.62
C ASP A 156 -1.27 -11.32 -0.60
N PRO A 157 -2.56 -11.29 -0.94
CA PRO A 157 -3.59 -10.71 -0.07
C PRO A 157 -3.85 -11.54 1.19
N SER A 158 -3.33 -12.78 1.29
CA SER A 158 -3.42 -13.57 2.52
C SER A 158 -2.68 -12.93 3.70
N ARG A 159 -1.78 -11.98 3.44
CA ARG A 159 -1.05 -11.22 4.46
C ARG A 159 -1.83 -10.02 5.02
N CYS A 160 -2.95 -9.67 4.39
CA CYS A 160 -3.76 -8.52 4.77
C CYS A 160 -5.26 -8.86 4.80
N LEU A 161 -5.63 -10.04 5.30
CA LEU A 161 -7.01 -10.54 5.39
C LEU A 161 -7.98 -9.57 6.08
N ARG A 162 -7.48 -8.77 7.03
CA ARG A 162 -8.27 -7.71 7.70
C ARG A 162 -8.83 -6.68 6.71
N GLN A 163 -8.10 -6.39 5.63
CA GLN A 163 -8.57 -5.49 4.57
C GLN A 163 -9.75 -6.08 3.78
N PHE A 164 -10.01 -7.37 3.92
CA PHE A 164 -11.12 -8.09 3.32
C PHE A 164 -12.21 -8.44 4.34
N GLY A 165 -12.06 -8.04 5.61
CA GLY A 165 -13.01 -8.35 6.68
C GLY A 165 -12.85 -9.75 7.28
N TYR A 166 -11.67 -10.35 7.21
CA TYR A 166 -11.36 -11.68 7.76
C TYR A 166 -10.31 -11.58 8.87
N VAL A 167 -10.35 -12.55 9.80
CA VAL A 167 -9.35 -12.64 10.87
C VAL A 167 -7.97 -12.91 10.26
N GLN A 168 -6.95 -12.13 10.65
CA GLN A 168 -5.60 -12.36 10.13
C GLN A 168 -5.02 -13.63 10.76
N THR A 169 -4.72 -14.61 9.92
CA THR A 169 -3.93 -15.80 10.30
C THR A 169 -2.44 -15.53 10.06
N ILE A 170 -1.58 -16.40 10.61
CA ILE A 170 -0.15 -16.33 10.32
C ILE A 170 0.04 -16.67 8.84
N PRO A 171 0.50 -15.72 8.01
CA PRO A 171 0.68 -15.97 6.59
C PRO A 171 1.83 -16.95 6.36
N SER A 172 1.74 -17.76 5.31
CA SER A 172 2.85 -18.60 4.86
C SER A 172 4.07 -17.75 4.47
N ASP A 173 5.22 -18.37 4.27
CA ASP A 173 6.39 -17.64 3.77
C ASP A 173 6.15 -17.12 2.34
N PRO A 174 6.66 -15.92 2.01
CA PRO A 174 6.52 -15.38 0.67
C PRO A 174 7.29 -16.24 -0.33
N LEU A 175 6.72 -16.40 -1.53
CA LEU A 175 7.42 -17.09 -2.62
C LEU A 175 8.73 -16.35 -2.96
N PRO A 176 9.90 -17.00 -2.83
CA PRO A 176 11.15 -16.35 -3.13
C PRO A 176 11.31 -16.11 -4.65
N PRO A 177 11.94 -15.00 -5.06
CA PRO A 177 12.33 -14.80 -6.45
C PRO A 177 13.36 -15.86 -6.88
N VAL A 178 13.32 -16.26 -8.15
CA VAL A 178 14.23 -17.26 -8.73
C VAL A 178 15.58 -16.66 -9.06
N ASP A 179 15.59 -15.41 -9.54
CA ASP A 179 16.82 -14.65 -9.76
C ASP A 179 16.72 -13.27 -9.13
N VAL A 180 17.83 -12.84 -8.54
CA VAL A 180 18.00 -11.54 -7.90
C VAL A 180 19.30 -10.95 -8.43
N CYS A 181 19.20 -10.09 -9.44
CA CYS A 181 20.37 -9.42 -9.98
C CYS A 181 20.54 -8.03 -9.35
N ARG A 182 21.78 -7.73 -8.97
CA ARG A 182 22.22 -6.41 -8.56
C ARG A 182 23.11 -5.85 -9.67
N SER A 183 22.62 -4.87 -10.42
CA SER A 183 23.50 -4.16 -11.34
C SER A 183 24.32 -3.14 -10.55
N ALA A 184 25.65 -3.18 -10.70
CA ALA A 184 26.57 -2.23 -10.06
C ALA A 184 26.27 -0.76 -10.43
N ASN A 185 25.59 -0.54 -11.56
CA ASN A 185 25.29 0.78 -12.12
C ASN A 185 23.82 1.20 -11.99
N VAL A 186 22.93 0.30 -11.56
CA VAL A 186 21.51 0.62 -11.39
C VAL A 186 21.24 0.73 -9.90
N LYS A 187 20.71 1.86 -9.44
CA LYS A 187 20.29 2.08 -8.05
C LYS A 187 19.12 1.16 -7.62
N MET A 188 18.80 0.12 -8.37
CA MET A 188 17.62 -0.74 -8.30
C MET A 188 18.07 -2.19 -8.52
N TYR A 189 17.59 -3.12 -7.70
CA TYR A 189 17.75 -4.55 -7.98
C TYR A 189 16.70 -4.99 -8.99
N SER A 190 16.94 -6.07 -9.73
CA SER A 190 15.93 -6.76 -10.53
C SER A 190 15.55 -8.08 -9.87
N LEU A 191 14.26 -8.39 -9.88
CA LEU A 191 13.74 -9.69 -9.48
C LEU A 191 13.20 -10.37 -10.73
N SER A 192 13.38 -11.68 -10.81
CA SER A 192 12.58 -12.51 -11.70
C SER A 192 11.93 -13.63 -10.91
N TYR A 193 10.67 -13.88 -11.21
CA TYR A 193 9.94 -15.04 -10.72
C TYR A 193 9.95 -16.12 -11.81
N GLY A 194 9.94 -17.39 -11.39
CA GLY A 194 10.11 -18.53 -12.29
C GLY A 194 9.12 -18.53 -13.47
N PRO A 195 9.44 -19.29 -14.56
CA PRO A 195 8.59 -19.32 -15.75
C PRO A 195 7.14 -19.69 -15.38
N GLY A 196 6.18 -18.88 -15.83
CA GLY A 196 4.75 -19.04 -15.56
C GLY A 196 4.18 -18.16 -14.44
N LEU A 197 4.97 -17.81 -13.41
CA LEU A 197 4.53 -16.90 -12.32
C LEU A 197 4.24 -15.48 -12.83
N SER A 198 5.01 -15.06 -13.82
CA SER A 198 4.90 -13.79 -14.54
C SER A 198 3.68 -13.71 -15.47
N GLU A 199 2.99 -14.84 -15.69
CA GLU A 199 1.82 -14.98 -16.56
C GLU A 199 0.53 -15.33 -15.82
N LEU A 200 0.57 -15.53 -14.49
CA LEU A 200 -0.61 -15.91 -13.69
C LEU A 200 -1.78 -14.93 -13.82
N TRP A 201 -1.49 -13.67 -14.11
CA TRP A 201 -2.50 -12.64 -14.38
C TRP A 201 -3.38 -12.95 -15.61
N LYS A 202 -2.97 -13.86 -16.51
CA LYS A 202 -3.80 -14.33 -17.64
C LYS A 202 -4.97 -15.20 -17.18
N ALA A 203 -4.87 -15.82 -16.00
CA ALA A 203 -5.91 -16.66 -15.40
C ALA A 203 -6.13 -16.27 -13.92
N PRO A 204 -6.59 -15.03 -13.64
CA PRO A 204 -6.60 -14.50 -12.27
C PRO A 204 -7.54 -15.27 -11.33
N HIS A 205 -8.58 -15.89 -11.87
CA HIS A 205 -9.52 -16.73 -11.13
C HIS A 205 -8.89 -18.03 -10.61
N CYS A 206 -7.88 -18.57 -11.31
CA CYS A 206 -7.13 -19.76 -10.86
C CYS A 206 -6.10 -19.43 -9.76
N HIS A 207 -5.79 -18.15 -9.59
CA HIS A 207 -4.77 -17.65 -8.67
C HIS A 207 -5.37 -16.61 -7.73
N SER A 208 -6.59 -16.84 -7.27
CA SER A 208 -7.26 -16.01 -6.28
C SER A 208 -7.36 -16.73 -4.95
N VAL A 209 -7.02 -16.02 -3.89
CA VAL A 209 -7.10 -16.49 -2.51
C VAL A 209 -8.56 -16.79 -2.16
N GLN A 210 -8.80 -18.02 -1.67
CA GLN A 210 -10.11 -18.45 -1.20
C GLN A 210 -10.24 -18.10 0.29
N LEU A 211 -10.83 -16.95 0.59
CA LEU A 211 -10.87 -16.39 1.95
C LEU A 211 -11.46 -17.38 2.97
N ASP A 212 -12.61 -18.00 2.65
CA ASP A 212 -13.31 -18.94 3.52
C ASP A 212 -12.52 -20.22 3.83
N SER A 213 -11.54 -20.57 2.98
CA SER A 213 -10.65 -21.71 3.22
C SER A 213 -9.49 -21.40 4.16
N ILE A 214 -9.15 -20.11 4.32
CA ILE A 214 -7.95 -19.66 5.03
C ILE A 214 -8.30 -19.06 6.38
N SER A 215 -9.46 -18.41 6.50
CA SER A 215 -9.89 -17.76 7.72
C SER A 215 -11.41 -17.59 7.78
N ARG A 216 -11.90 -17.14 8.94
CA ARG A 216 -13.30 -16.78 9.17
C ARG A 216 -13.52 -15.27 9.06
N PRO A 217 -14.72 -14.81 8.65
CA PRO A 217 -15.07 -13.40 8.67
C PRO A 217 -15.03 -12.83 10.10
N VAL A 218 -14.62 -11.56 10.21
CA VAL A 218 -14.68 -10.80 11.47
C VAL A 218 -16.14 -10.51 11.80
N GLN A 219 -16.59 -10.92 12.99
CA GLN A 219 -17.96 -10.66 13.46
C GLN A 219 -17.97 -9.59 14.55
N LYS A 220 -16.92 -9.56 15.38
CA LYS A 220 -16.81 -8.63 16.51
C LYS A 220 -15.42 -7.99 16.57
N PRO A 221 -15.27 -6.80 17.18
CA PRO A 221 -13.96 -6.17 17.37
C PRO A 221 -12.94 -7.08 18.06
N GLU A 222 -13.35 -7.88 19.04
CA GLU A 222 -12.48 -8.87 19.70
C GLU A 222 -11.90 -9.94 18.77
N ASP A 223 -12.54 -10.27 17.63
CA ASP A 223 -11.99 -11.24 16.65
C ASP A 223 -10.68 -10.74 16.01
N ILE A 224 -10.37 -9.45 16.15
CA ILE A 224 -9.19 -8.78 15.57
C ILE A 224 -7.98 -8.89 16.52
N GLY A 225 -8.18 -9.43 17.72
CA GLY A 225 -7.13 -9.86 18.64
C GLY A 225 -6.78 -8.87 19.75
N LEU A 226 -7.70 -8.00 20.20
CA LEU A 226 -7.43 -7.01 21.25
C LEU A 226 -8.59 -6.88 22.23
N GLN A 227 -8.36 -7.29 23.48
CA GLN A 227 -9.31 -7.17 24.59
C GLN A 227 -9.45 -5.73 25.15
N GLY A 228 -8.90 -4.69 24.50
CA GLY A 228 -8.76 -3.36 25.12
C GLY A 228 -9.40 -2.14 24.42
N LEU A 229 -9.79 -2.21 23.14
CA LEU A 229 -9.99 -1.00 22.32
C LEU A 229 -11.44 -0.60 22.01
N LEU A 230 -12.41 -1.05 22.82
CA LEU A 230 -13.81 -0.64 22.67
C LEU A 230 -14.16 0.76 23.23
N LYS A 231 -13.18 1.58 23.63
CA LYS A 231 -13.50 2.87 24.29
C LYS A 231 -13.67 4.09 23.39
N GLU A 232 -13.38 4.03 22.09
CA GLU A 232 -13.45 5.24 21.25
C GLU A 232 -14.47 5.20 20.11
N TYR A 233 -15.23 4.10 19.96
CA TYR A 233 -16.24 4.02 18.89
C TYR A 233 -17.62 4.60 19.26
N ASP A 234 -17.87 4.87 20.55
CA ASP A 234 -19.17 5.40 21.01
C ASP A 234 -19.27 6.95 20.96
N GLU A 235 -18.19 7.68 20.66
CA GLU A 235 -18.23 9.16 20.65
C GLU A 235 -18.06 9.82 19.26
N ALA A 236 -17.98 9.04 18.17
CA ALA A 236 -17.67 9.57 16.84
C ALA A 236 -18.70 9.25 15.76
N THR A 237 -20.00 9.23 16.09
CA THR A 237 -21.06 9.31 15.08
C THR A 237 -22.13 10.30 15.53
N PRO A 238 -22.52 11.30 14.71
CA PRO A 238 -23.71 12.11 14.97
C PRO A 238 -25.01 11.30 14.83
#